data_AF-A0A068RKJ4-F1
#
_entry.id   AF-A0A068RKJ4-F1
#
_cell.length_a   1.000
_cell.length_b   1.000
_cell.length_c   1.000
_cell.angle_alpha   90.00
_cell.angle_beta   90.00
_cell.angle_gamma   90.00
#
_symmetry.space_group_name_H-M   'P 1'
#
loop_
_entity.id
_entity.type
_entity.pdbx_description
1 polymer ?
#
loop_
_entity_poly.entity_id
_entity_poly.type
_entity_poly.pdbx_seq_one_letter_code
_entity_poly.pdbx_strand_id
1 'polypeptide(L)'
;MNVARQVLSQLTEKPSVFTQGGKNLYQVLSVLPEYGVGSRVASTKVLNNPGLKDSYYEVTKVNLKPGLKHGRAWGVQVLKGRTMENGKPVEIRGGLKYNWKLLA
;
A
#
# COMPACT_ATOMS: atom_id res chain seq x y z
N MET A 1 6.32 40.05 -18.54
CA MET A 1 5.24 39.10 -18.87
C MET A 1 5.85 38.11 -19.86
N ASN A 2 6.38 36.93 -19.52
CA ASN A 2 5.78 35.82 -18.79
C ASN A 2 6.88 34.93 -18.19
N VAL A 3 7.08 34.99 -16.88
CA VAL A 3 8.03 34.11 -16.15
C VAL A 3 7.35 32.81 -15.68
N ALA A 4 6.03 32.68 -15.91
CA ALA A 4 5.19 31.64 -15.31
C ALA A 4 5.26 30.25 -15.97
N ARG A 5 6.06 30.04 -17.03
CA ARG A 5 6.10 28.74 -17.74
C ARG A 5 7.32 27.87 -17.42
N GLN A 6 8.24 28.31 -16.56
CA GLN A 6 9.52 27.62 -16.38
C GLN A 6 9.66 26.85 -15.05
N VAL A 7 8.60 26.74 -14.24
CA VAL A 7 8.69 26.14 -12.88
C VAL A 7 7.94 24.80 -12.75
N LEU A 8 7.26 24.32 -13.80
CA LEU A 8 6.40 23.13 -13.73
C LEU A 8 7.03 21.85 -14.30
N SER A 9 8.36 21.74 -14.28
CA SER A 9 9.09 20.51 -14.65
C SER A 9 9.84 19.86 -13.48
N GLN A 10 9.69 20.36 -12.25
CA GLN A 10 10.30 19.79 -11.04
C GLN A 10 9.35 18.90 -10.22
N LEU A 11 8.33 18.30 -10.85
CA LEU A 11 7.48 17.34 -10.16
C LEU A 11 8.10 15.94 -10.23
N THR A 12 8.95 15.70 -9.22
CA THR A 12 9.16 14.41 -8.58
C THR A 12 9.60 13.28 -9.49
N GLU A 13 10.91 13.20 -9.75
CA GLU A 13 11.51 11.88 -9.95
C GLU A 13 11.24 11.07 -8.67
N LYS A 14 10.29 10.13 -8.74
CA LYS A 14 10.08 9.14 -7.68
C LYS A 14 11.45 8.53 -7.42
N PRO A 15 12.02 8.61 -6.21
CA PRO A 15 13.28 7.95 -5.96
C PRO A 15 13.02 6.45 -6.13
N SER A 16 13.50 5.91 -7.26
CA SER A 16 13.47 4.49 -7.55
C SER A 16 14.56 3.83 -6.72
N VAL A 17 14.39 3.87 -5.40
CA VAL A 17 15.14 3.02 -4.49
C VAL A 17 14.57 1.62 -4.68
N PHE A 18 15.01 0.94 -5.75
CA PHE A 18 14.91 -0.49 -5.87
C PHE A 18 15.85 -1.09 -4.84
N THR A 19 15.37 -1.20 -3.59
CA THR A 19 16.02 -2.06 -2.61
C THR A 19 16.00 -3.49 -3.14
N GLN A 20 17.15 -4.15 -3.11
CA GLN A 20 17.29 -5.57 -3.42
C GLN A 20 16.51 -6.36 -2.35
N GLY A 21 15.26 -6.69 -2.65
CA GLY A 21 14.27 -7.20 -1.69
C GLY A 21 12.90 -6.54 -1.92
N GLY A 22 11.82 -7.33 -1.88
CA GLY A 22 10.48 -6.79 -2.08
C GLY A 22 10.11 -5.72 -1.03
N LYS A 23 9.18 -4.83 -1.37
CA LYS A 23 8.74 -3.74 -0.48
C LYS A 23 7.77 -4.28 0.56
N ASN A 24 7.95 -3.87 1.82
CA ASN A 24 7.01 -4.15 2.89
C ASN A 24 5.74 -3.28 2.75
N LEU A 25 4.70 -3.55 3.54
CA LEU A 25 3.41 -2.83 3.45
C LEU A 25 3.60 -1.31 3.57
N TYR A 26 4.34 -0.87 4.57
CA TYR A 26 4.50 0.56 4.88
C TYR A 26 5.31 1.28 3.81
N GLN A 27 6.29 0.61 3.21
CA GLN A 27 7.05 1.14 2.07
C GLN A 27 6.22 1.24 0.79
N VAL A 28 5.24 0.35 0.60
CA VAL A 28 4.27 0.45 -0.50
C VAL A 28 3.32 1.61 -0.26
N LEU A 29 2.81 1.75 0.96
CA LEU A 29 1.85 2.79 1.32
C LEU A 29 2.47 4.20 1.37
N SER A 30 3.72 4.32 1.80
CA SER A 30 4.39 5.62 1.99
C SER A 30 4.62 6.41 0.72
N VAL A 31 4.57 5.76 -0.45
CA VAL A 31 4.76 6.41 -1.76
C VAL A 31 3.43 6.77 -2.43
N LEU A 32 2.29 6.49 -1.79
CA LEU A 32 0.95 6.75 -2.32
C LEU A 32 0.35 8.02 -1.72
N PRO A 33 -0.54 8.72 -2.45
CA PRO A 33 -1.34 9.80 -1.90
C PRO A 33 -2.11 9.32 -0.66
N GLU A 34 -2.18 10.17 0.37
CA GLU A 34 -2.86 9.85 1.64
C GLU A 34 -2.44 8.50 2.24
N TYR A 35 -1.17 8.12 2.05
CA TYR A 35 -0.63 6.83 2.46
C TYR A 35 -1.39 5.62 1.92
N GLY A 36 -2.05 5.75 0.76
CA GLY A 36 -2.74 4.67 0.10
C GLY A 36 -4.12 4.33 0.70
N VAL A 37 -4.75 5.24 1.44
CA VAL A 37 -6.17 5.09 1.81
C VAL A 37 -7.02 4.94 0.53
N GLY A 38 -7.97 4.00 0.54
CA GLY A 38 -8.77 3.60 -0.62
C GLY A 38 -8.06 2.64 -1.59
N SER A 39 -6.75 2.41 -1.40
CA SER A 39 -6.00 1.49 -2.27
C SER A 39 -6.21 0.03 -1.85
N ARG A 40 -6.14 -0.87 -2.84
CA ARG A 40 -6.18 -2.32 -2.61
C ARG A 40 -4.77 -2.89 -2.56
N VAL A 41 -4.45 -3.62 -1.51
CA VAL A 41 -3.12 -4.23 -1.33
C VAL A 41 -3.23 -5.70 -0.98
N ALA A 42 -2.28 -6.49 -1.48
CA ALA A 42 -2.15 -7.90 -1.13
C ALA A 42 -0.69 -8.27 -0.86
N SER A 43 -0.49 -9.16 0.10
CA SER A 43 0.82 -9.75 0.36
C SER A 43 1.17 -10.77 -0.72
N THR A 44 2.45 -10.95 -1.02
CA THR A 44 2.92 -11.98 -1.96
C THR A 44 2.53 -13.39 -1.51
N LYS A 45 2.40 -13.65 -0.21
CA LYS A 45 1.87 -14.91 0.32
C LYS A 45 0.45 -15.19 -0.19
N VAL A 46 -0.40 -14.17 -0.22
CA VAL A 46 -1.78 -14.27 -0.72
C VAL A 46 -1.78 -14.43 -2.24
N LEU A 47 -0.99 -13.61 -2.94
CA LEU A 47 -0.92 -13.64 -4.40
C LEU A 47 -0.37 -14.96 -4.96
N ASN A 48 0.58 -15.58 -4.25
CA ASN A 48 1.19 -16.84 -4.67
C ASN A 48 0.35 -18.07 -4.27
N ASN A 49 -0.80 -17.88 -3.61
CA ASN A 49 -1.68 -18.97 -3.22
C ASN A 49 -2.89 -19.03 -4.17
N PRO A 50 -2.99 -20.05 -5.05
CA PRO A 50 -4.10 -20.20 -5.98
C PRO A 50 -5.48 -20.24 -5.29
N GLY A 51 -5.53 -20.78 -4.07
CA GLY A 51 -6.76 -20.86 -3.29
C GLY A 51 -7.22 -19.53 -2.67
N LEU A 52 -6.41 -18.47 -2.76
CA LEU A 52 -6.68 -17.13 -2.22
C LEU A 52 -6.73 -16.06 -3.31
N LYS A 53 -7.05 -16.45 -4.55
CA LYS A 53 -7.34 -15.50 -5.62
C LYS A 53 -8.44 -14.51 -5.17
N ASP A 54 -8.38 -13.28 -5.66
CA ASP A 54 -9.33 -12.20 -5.32
C ASP A 54 -9.39 -11.90 -3.81
N SER A 55 -8.28 -12.11 -3.10
CA SER A 55 -8.14 -11.76 -1.68
C SER A 55 -7.17 -10.61 -1.49
N TYR A 56 -7.60 -9.58 -0.79
CA TYR A 56 -6.84 -8.34 -0.59
C TYR A 56 -7.35 -7.58 0.64
N TYR A 57 -6.66 -6.50 0.99
CA TYR A 57 -7.17 -5.50 1.92
C TYR A 57 -7.42 -4.20 1.17
N GLU A 58 -8.57 -3.59 1.42
CA GLU A 58 -8.83 -2.20 1.04
C GLU A 58 -8.43 -1.30 2.21
N VAL A 59 -7.42 -0.48 2.01
CA VAL A 59 -6.80 0.30 3.10
C VAL A 59 -7.73 1.44 3.50
N THR A 60 -7.99 1.59 4.80
CA THR A 60 -8.88 2.63 5.33
C THR A 60 -8.18 3.61 6.26
N LYS A 61 -7.08 3.18 6.90
CA LYS A 61 -6.29 4.03 7.79
C LYS A 61 -4.84 3.58 7.83
N VAL A 62 -3.92 4.53 7.89
CA VAL A 62 -2.50 4.25 8.02
C VAL A 62 -1.89 5.20 9.05
N ASN A 63 -1.05 4.65 9.93
CA ASN A 63 -0.24 5.41 10.86
C ASN A 63 1.21 4.97 10.72
N LEU A 64 2.01 5.76 10.01
CA LEU A 64 3.42 5.48 9.76
C LEU A 64 4.29 6.08 10.87
N LYS A 65 5.34 5.35 11.26
CA LYS A 65 6.37 5.86 12.16
C LYS A 65 7.38 6.73 11.38
N PRO A 66 8.15 7.60 12.06
CA PRO A 66 9.28 8.30 11.46
C PRO A 66 10.18 7.33 10.67
N GLY A 67 10.59 7.75 9.48
CA GLY A 67 11.37 6.90 8.55
C GLY A 67 10.53 6.04 7.60
N LEU A 68 9.18 6.07 7.67
CA LEU A 68 8.24 5.55 6.65
C LEU A 68 8.39 4.07 6.26
N LYS A 69 9.11 3.28 7.05
CA LYS A 69 9.34 1.83 6.84
C LYS A 69 8.55 0.95 7.81
N HIS A 70 7.95 1.56 8.82
CA HIS A 70 7.22 0.90 9.91
C HIS A 70 5.92 1.66 10.19
N GLY A 71 4.97 1.00 10.84
CA GLY A 71 3.72 1.63 11.19
C GLY A 71 2.66 0.64 11.61
N ARG A 72 1.41 1.09 11.50
CA ARG A 72 0.20 0.28 11.59
C ARG A 72 -0.72 0.69 10.45
N ALA A 73 -1.41 -0.26 9.87
CA ALA A 73 -2.39 -0.01 8.82
C ALA A 73 -3.64 -0.83 9.10
N TRP A 74 -4.79 -0.28 8.74
CA TRP A 74 -6.09 -0.91 8.85
C TRP A 74 -6.74 -0.93 7.48
N GLY A 75 -7.56 -1.95 7.26
CA GLY A 75 -8.30 -2.07 6.03
C GLY A 75 -9.44 -3.07 6.13
N VAL A 76 -10.36 -3.00 5.18
CA VAL A 76 -11.41 -3.99 5.02
C VAL A 76 -10.81 -5.21 4.35
N GLN A 77 -10.94 -6.37 4.99
CA GLN A 77 -10.42 -7.61 4.44
C GLN A 77 -11.42 -8.20 3.45
N VAL A 78 -10.96 -8.46 2.23
CA VAL A 78 -11.70 -9.19 1.20
C VAL A 78 -11.03 -10.54 1.00
N LEU A 79 -11.79 -11.61 1.10
CA LEU A 79 -11.33 -12.99 0.94
C LEU A 79 -12.14 -13.67 -0.15
N LYS A 80 -11.48 -13.99 -1.27
CA LYS A 80 -12.11 -14.61 -2.46
C LYS A 80 -13.36 -13.85 -2.92
N GLY A 81 -13.24 -12.52 -3.01
CA GLY A 81 -14.34 -11.63 -3.38
C GLY A 81 -15.40 -11.38 -2.30
N ARG A 82 -15.28 -11.98 -1.09
CA ARG A 82 -16.20 -11.72 0.02
C ARG A 82 -15.60 -10.81 1.08
N THR A 83 -16.36 -9.80 1.45
CA THR A 83 -16.00 -8.90 2.56
C THR A 83 -16.10 -9.63 3.89
N MET A 84 -15.02 -9.57 4.68
CA MET A 84 -14.94 -10.15 6.02
C MET A 84 -15.36 -9.14 7.08
N GLU A 85 -15.56 -9.61 8.32
CA GLU A 85 -15.84 -8.77 9.49
C GLU A 85 -17.00 -7.77 9.30
N ASN A 86 -18.00 -8.13 8.49
CA ASN A 86 -19.11 -7.26 8.10
C ASN A 86 -18.66 -5.90 7.52
N GLY A 87 -17.51 -5.86 6.84
CA GLY A 87 -16.95 -4.64 6.27
C GLY A 87 -16.24 -3.74 7.27
N LYS A 88 -16.05 -4.19 8.52
CA LYS A 88 -15.31 -3.42 9.51
C LYS A 88 -13.82 -3.43 9.20
N PRO A 89 -13.14 -2.28 9.27
CA PRO A 89 -11.69 -2.23 9.16
C PRO A 89 -11.01 -3.04 10.26
N VAL A 90 -10.08 -3.91 9.86
CA VAL A 90 -9.23 -4.70 10.75
C VAL A 90 -7.77 -4.31 10.53
N GLU A 91 -6.93 -4.54 11.55
CA GLU A 91 -5.49 -4.29 11.43
C GLU A 91 -4.86 -5.25 10.41
N ILE A 92 -4.12 -4.70 9.45
CA ILE A 92 -3.43 -5.45 8.41
C ILE A 92 -2.17 -6.08 9.00
N ARG A 93 -2.25 -7.38 9.33
CA ARG A 93 -1.15 -8.12 9.95
C ARG A 93 -0.05 -8.49 8.95
N GLY A 94 1.17 -8.64 9.47
CA GLY A 94 2.32 -9.07 8.66
C GLY A 94 2.89 -7.98 7.75
N GLY A 95 2.63 -6.71 8.06
CA GLY A 95 3.10 -5.56 7.25
C GLY A 95 4.61 -5.53 7.03
N LEU A 96 5.42 -5.96 8.02
CA LEU A 96 6.88 -6.08 7.89
C LEU A 96 7.35 -7.46 7.41
N LYS A 97 6.52 -8.49 7.56
CA LYS A 97 6.91 -9.89 7.35
C LYS A 97 6.89 -10.28 5.88
N TYR A 98 5.92 -9.74 5.14
CA TYR A 98 5.69 -10.11 3.75
C TYR A 98 6.08 -8.96 2.82
N ASN A 99 6.35 -9.32 1.57
CA ASN A 99 6.33 -8.35 0.49
C ASN A 99 4.88 -8.05 0.16
N TRP A 100 4.59 -6.78 -0.12
CA TRP A 100 3.25 -6.31 -0.46
C TRP A 100 3.23 -5.73 -1.85
N LYS A 101 2.08 -5.85 -2.52
CA LYS A 101 1.83 -5.25 -3.82
C LYS A 101 0.53 -4.47 -3.79
N LEU A 102 0.56 -3.32 -4.45
CA LEU A 102 -0.64 -2.60 -4.84
C LEU A 102 -1.36 -3.40 -5.94
N LEU A 103 -2.67 -3.50 -5.83
CA LEU A 103 -3.54 -4.04 -6.87
C LEU A 103 -4.20 -2.87 -7.60
N ALA A 104 -4.10 -2.88 -8.93
CA ALA A 104 -4.78 -1.94 -9.81
C ALA A 104 -6.25 -2.37 -10.02
#